data_AF-A0A841K2I4-F1
#
_entry.id   AF-A0A841K2I4-F1
#
_cell.length_a   1.000
_cell.length_b   1.000
_cell.length_c   1.000
_cell.angle_alpha   90.00
_cell.angle_beta   90.00
_cell.angle_gamma   90.00
#
_symmetry.space_group_name_H-M   'P 1'
#
loop_
_entity.id
_entity.type
_entity.pdbx_description
1 polymer ?
#
loop_
_entity_poly.entity_id
_entity_poly.type
_entity_poly.pdbx_seq_one_letter_code
_entity_poly.pdbx_strand_id
1 'polypeptide(L)'
;MIHKAKDLSPDQRAVVENLLGRSVSEDEAISIRTIAPSFAPEWLQKSWKSAKYLGLDRLSADEIDAEIDAARKLRSADGQPPDAIIREQ
;
A
#
# COMPACT_ATOMS: atom_id res chain seq x y z
N MET A 1 18.32 0.56 1.64
CA MET A 1 18.58 -0.28 2.84
C MET A 1 18.17 -1.70 2.50
N ILE A 2 18.96 -2.71 2.87
CA ILE A 2 18.65 -4.11 2.58
C ILE A 2 18.40 -4.81 3.92
N HIS A 3 17.25 -5.44 4.06
CA HIS A 3 16.85 -6.26 5.20
C HIS A 3 16.73 -7.71 4.77
N LYS A 4 17.03 -8.67 5.64
CA LYS A 4 16.53 -10.03 5.41
C LYS A 4 15.10 -10.13 5.93
N ALA A 5 14.29 -10.96 5.28
CA ALA A 5 12.90 -11.16 5.70
C ALA A 5 12.78 -11.66 7.14
N LYS A 6 13.74 -12.46 7.62
CA LYS A 6 13.81 -12.90 9.03
C LYS A 6 14.06 -11.78 10.05
N ASP A 7 14.59 -10.63 9.60
CA ASP A 7 14.86 -9.49 10.48
C ASP A 7 13.63 -8.55 10.55
N LEU A 8 12.57 -8.84 9.81
CA LEU A 8 11.30 -8.12 9.87
C LEU A 8 10.43 -8.68 11.00
N SER A 9 9.74 -7.78 11.72
CA SER A 9 8.67 -8.21 12.62
C SER A 9 7.54 -8.90 11.84
N PRO A 10 6.72 -9.75 12.48
CA PRO A 10 5.61 -10.44 11.82
C PRO A 10 4.67 -9.50 11.06
N ASP A 11 4.35 -8.35 11.65
CA ASP A 11 3.49 -7.33 11.03
C ASP A 11 4.15 -6.72 9.79
N GLN A 12 5.44 -6.39 9.86
CA GLN A 12 6.19 -5.88 8.72
C GLN A 12 6.26 -6.91 7.59
N ARG A 13 6.47 -8.20 7.92
CA ARG A 13 6.50 -9.27 6.93
C ARG A 13 5.15 -9.42 6.23
N ALA A 14 4.05 -9.39 6.98
CA ALA A 14 2.70 -9.46 6.43
C ALA A 14 2.39 -8.33 5.44
N VAL A 15 2.83 -7.10 5.75
CA VAL A 15 2.68 -5.95 4.85
C VAL A 15 3.47 -6.16 3.55
N VAL A 16 4.70 -6.67 3.64
CA VAL A 16 5.52 -6.95 2.45
C VAL A 16 4.93 -8.07 1.60
N GLU A 17 4.49 -9.18 2.22
CA GLU A 17 3.85 -10.29 1.51
C GLU A 17 2.58 -9.85 0.78
N ASN A 18 1.78 -8.99 1.41
CA ASN A 18 0.59 -8.41 0.79
C ASN A 18 0.95 -7.51 -0.40
N LEU A 19 2.01 -6.69 -0.30
CA LEU A 19 2.48 -5.86 -1.40
C LEU A 19 3.01 -6.69 -2.58
N LEU A 20 3.66 -7.82 -2.31
CA LEU A 20 4.21 -8.71 -3.32
C LEU A 20 3.18 -9.69 -3.90
N GLY A 21 2.06 -9.91 -3.22
CA GLY A 21 1.05 -10.91 -3.58
C GLY A 21 1.54 -12.36 -3.42
N ARG A 22 2.60 -12.58 -2.63
CA ARG A 22 3.19 -13.90 -2.37
C ARG A 22 3.89 -13.93 -1.02
N SER A 23 4.07 -15.13 -0.47
CA SER A 23 4.91 -15.35 0.72
C SER A 23 6.39 -15.06 0.43
N VAL A 24 7.09 -14.61 1.47
CA VAL A 24 8.52 -14.28 1.42
C VAL A 24 9.30 -15.27 2.29
N SER A 25 10.38 -15.83 1.73
CA SER A 25 11.25 -16.76 2.48
C SER A 25 12.12 -16.02 3.50
N GLU A 26 12.43 -16.65 4.63
CA GLU A 26 13.22 -16.05 5.71
C GLU A 26 14.60 -15.54 5.27
N ASP A 27 15.22 -16.22 4.30
CA ASP A 27 16.53 -15.86 3.76
C ASP A 27 16.47 -14.83 2.62
N GLU A 28 15.27 -14.50 2.15
CA GLU A 28 15.07 -13.55 1.05
C GLU A 28 15.52 -12.15 1.47
N ALA A 29 16.32 -11.51 0.63
CA ALA A 29 16.81 -10.16 0.84
C ALA A 29 15.83 -9.14 0.25
N ILE A 30 15.27 -8.29 1.10
CA ILE A 30 14.35 -7.22 0.74
C ILE A 30 15.13 -5.91 0.71
N SER A 31 15.18 -5.27 -0.46
CA SER A 31 15.82 -3.97 -0.64
C SER A 31 14.76 -2.89 -0.84
N ILE A 32 14.60 -2.00 0.15
CA ILE A 32 13.75 -0.82 0.00
C ILE A 32 14.58 0.29 -0.66
N ARG A 33 14.15 0.72 -1.83
CA ARG A 33 14.76 1.82 -2.61
C ARG A 33 13.70 2.83 -2.97
N THR A 34 14.01 4.10 -2.72
CA THR A 34 13.27 5.20 -3.34
C THR A 34 13.64 5.22 -4.81
N ILE A 35 12.67 4.92 -5.67
CA ILE A 35 12.87 4.99 -7.11
C ILE A 35 12.86 6.48 -7.47
N ALA A 36 13.97 6.99 -8.01
CA ALA A 36 13.98 8.36 -8.53
C ALA A 36 12.93 8.46 -9.65
N PRO A 37 12.25 9.62 -9.84
CA PRO A 37 11.11 9.67 -10.75
C PRO A 37 11.41 9.30 -12.21
N SER A 38 12.67 9.43 -12.61
CA SER A 38 13.17 9.02 -13.92
C SER A 38 13.20 7.51 -14.16
N PHE A 39 13.18 6.68 -13.11
CA PHE A 39 13.18 5.22 -13.20
C PHE A 39 11.82 4.59 -12.87
N ALA A 40 10.81 5.40 -12.57
CA ALA A 40 9.47 4.92 -12.31
C ALA A 40 8.80 4.44 -13.62
N PRO A 41 8.04 3.34 -13.61
CA PRO A 41 7.19 2.95 -14.74
C PRO A 41 6.21 4.08 -15.13
N GLU A 42 5.79 4.10 -16.40
CA GLU A 42 4.95 5.18 -16.95
C GLU A 42 3.66 5.40 -16.15
N TRP A 43 2.99 4.32 -15.73
CA TRP A 43 1.76 4.40 -14.94
C TRP A 43 1.98 5.11 -13.59
N LEU A 44 3.13 4.90 -12.96
CA LEU A 44 3.46 5.51 -11.67
C LEU A 44 3.81 7.00 -11.85
N GLN A 45 4.52 7.35 -12.93
CA GLN A 45 4.76 8.74 -13.29
C GLN A 45 3.46 9.50 -13.55
N LYS A 46 2.50 8.87 -14.26
CA LYS A 46 1.16 9.43 -14.49
C LYS A 46 0.41 9.64 -13.17
N SER A 47 0.42 8.64 -12.29
CA SER A 47 -0.21 8.73 -10.96
C SER A 47 0.32 9.92 -10.15
N TRP A 48 1.64 10.10 -10.06
CA TRP A 48 2.23 11.24 -9.35
C TRP A 48 1.89 12.59 -9.98
N LYS A 49 1.88 12.68 -11.31
CA LYS A 49 1.45 13.92 -12.00
C LYS A 49 0.00 14.27 -11.67
N SER A 50 -0.90 13.29 -11.70
CA SER A 50 -2.30 13.47 -11.32
C SER A 50 -2.45 13.87 -9.86
N ALA A 51 -1.70 13.24 -8.95
CA ALA A 51 -1.73 13.58 -7.53
C ALA A 51 -1.29 15.03 -7.28
N LYS A 52 -0.21 15.49 -7.93
CA LYS A 52 0.23 16.89 -7.87
C LYS A 52 -0.77 17.86 -8.46
N TYR A 53 -1.40 17.50 -9.58
CA TYR A 53 -2.44 18.33 -10.19
C TYR A 53 -3.64 18.51 -9.27
N LEU A 54 -4.02 17.45 -8.54
CA LEU A 54 -5.07 17.47 -7.53
C LEU A 54 -4.64 18.08 -6.19
N GLY A 55 -3.37 18.50 -6.06
CA GLY A 55 -2.83 19.08 -4.83
C GLY A 55 -2.69 18.09 -3.67
N LEU A 56 -2.75 16.78 -3.94
CA LEU A 56 -2.65 15.74 -2.91
C LEU A 56 -1.26 15.69 -2.26
N ASP A 57 -0.25 16.26 -2.91
CA ASP A 57 1.11 16.40 -2.37
C ASP A 57 1.22 17.45 -1.24
N ARG A 58 0.13 18.18 -0.97
CA ARG A 58 0.07 19.22 0.07
C ARG A 58 -0.72 18.80 1.30
N LEU A 59 -1.36 17.63 1.25
CA LEU A 59 -2.13 17.11 2.38
C LEU A 59 -1.18 16.72 3.52
N SER A 60 -1.57 17.12 4.72
CA SER A 60 -0.97 16.61 5.95
C SER A 60 -1.42 15.18 6.22
N ALA A 61 -0.68 14.47 7.07
CA ALA A 61 -1.06 13.12 7.50
C ALA A 61 -2.44 13.11 8.17
N ASP A 62 -2.73 14.11 9.01
CA ASP A 62 -3.99 14.22 9.73
C ASP A 62 -5.20 14.38 8.78
N GLU A 63 -5.05 15.15 7.70
CA GLU A 63 -6.10 15.31 6.68
C GLU A 63 -6.36 14.01 5.92
N ILE A 64 -5.31 13.25 5.63
CA ILE A 64 -5.42 11.94 4.97
C ILE A 64 -6.14 10.95 5.90
N ASP A 65 -5.75 10.90 7.17
CA ASP A 65 -6.36 9.99 8.15
C ASP A 65 -7.83 10.34 8.39
N ALA A 66 -8.18 11.63 8.48
CA ALA A 66 -9.55 12.08 8.63
C ALA A 66 -10.45 11.65 7.44
N GLU A 67 -9.95 11.77 6.21
CA GLU A 67 -10.67 11.33 5.01
C GLU A 67 -10.83 9.80 4.97
N ILE A 68 -9.78 9.05 5.31
CA ILE A 68 -9.84 7.58 5.38
C ILE A 68 -10.86 7.13 6.43
N ASP A 69 -10.87 7.74 7.61
CA ASP A 69 -11.82 7.43 8.67
C ASP A 69 -13.25 7.80 8.28
N ALA A 70 -13.47 8.91 7.59
CA ALA A 70 -14.77 9.27 7.04
C ALA A 70 -15.25 8.22 6.02
N ALA A 71 -14.40 7.82 5.07
CA ALA A 71 -14.70 6.80 4.07
C ALA A 71 -14.99 5.42 4.69
N ARG A 72 -14.25 5.05 5.74
CA ARG A 72 -14.51 3.81 6.51
C ARG A 72 -15.87 3.87 7.20
N LYS A 73 -16.20 4.98 7.86
CA LYS A 73 -17.50 5.16 8.53
C LYS A 73 -18.66 5.06 7.53
N LEU A 74 -18.54 5.64 6.34
CA LEU A 74 -19.54 5.52 5.28
C LEU A 74 -19.74 4.07 4.85
N ARG A 75 -18.64 3.33 4.61
CA ARG A 75 -18.72 1.89 4.27
C ARG A 75 -19.34 1.04 5.38
N SER A 76 -19.06 1.37 6.63
CA SER A 76 -19.67 0.69 7.78
C SER A 76 -21.16 1.01 7.95
N ALA A 77 -21.61 2.19 7.51
CA ALA A 77 -23.00 2.62 7.56
C ALA A 77 -23.85 2.02 6.41
N ASP A 78 -23.25 1.79 5.23
CA ASP A 78 -23.93 1.24 4.05
C ASP A 78 -24.13 -0.28 4.07
N GLY A 79 -23.66 -1.00 5.10
CA GLY A 79 -24.04 -2.40 5.35
C GLY A 79 -23.63 -3.42 4.27
N GLN A 80 -22.76 -3.08 3.31
CA GLN A 80 -22.27 -4.01 2.30
C GLN A 80 -21.12 -4.86 2.88
N PRO A 81 -21.29 -6.18 3.09
CA PRO A 81 -20.16 -7.04 3.44
C PRO A 81 -19.16 -7.03 2.27
N PRO A 82 -17.83 -6.94 2.53
CA PRO A 82 -16.86 -7.16 1.48
C PRO A 82 -17.04 -8.59 0.96
N ASP A 83 -17.12 -8.72 -0.36
CA ASP A 83 -17.28 -9.97 -1.09
C ASP A 83 -16.71 -11.17 -0.34
N ALA A 84 -17.60 -12.10 -0.01
CA ALA A 84 -17.20 -13.44 0.36
C ALA A 84 -16.27 -13.95 -0.75
N ILE A 85 -15.03 -14.20 -0.35
CA ILE A 85 -14.03 -14.92 -1.12
C ILE A 85 -14.75 -16.12 -1.76
N ILE A 86 -14.97 -16.08 -3.07
CA ILE A 86 -15.42 -17.23 -3.84
C ILE A 86 -14.26 -18.23 -3.77
N ARG A 87 -14.35 -19.14 -2.79
CA ARG A 87 -13.73 -20.45 -2.84
C ARG A 87 -14.71 -21.37 -3.56
N GLU A 88 -14.51 -21.55 -4.87
CA GLU A 88 -14.87 -22.79 -5.57
C GLU A 88 -13.52 -23.37 -6.03
N GLN A 89 -13.00 -24.43 -5.40
CA GLN A 89 -13.32 -25.86 -5.59
C GLN A 89 -13.14 -26.31 -7.04
#